data_AF-A0A6J4SAJ2-F1
#
_entry.id   AF-A0A6J4SAJ2-F1
#
_cell.length_a   1.000
_cell.length_b   1.000
_cell.length_c   1.000
_cell.angle_alpha   90.00
_cell.angle_beta   90.00
_cell.angle_gamma   90.00
#
_symmetry.space_group_name_H-M   'P 1'
#
loop_
_entity.id
_entity.type
_entity.pdbx_description
1 polymer ?
#
loop_
_entity_poly.entity_id
_entity_poly.type
_entity_poly.pdbx_seq_one_letter_code
_entity_poly.pdbx_strand_id
1 'polypeptide(L)'
;MTNRFRLFVATALTGAALVATPCSAARFFDFSYSGLGIAASGRLTTNDTPSRGALTITDVTGQRNGATIDRLFPAGTTVDEDGNTIDNRLFTSMPFLSFNGFGFGTVGSDALFNPFFAETEYQEFVSINGVGIASQIIDFSLAEVSVSSAVPEPGAWAMMLVGFGAVGFAMRRRPNTTVSVRFA
;
A
#
# COMPACT_ATOMS: atom_id res chain seq x y z
N MET A 1 -25.27 66.87 8.52
CA MET A 1 -24.28 66.56 9.57
C MET A 1 -24.35 65.08 9.90
N THR A 2 -23.18 64.47 9.97
CA THR A 2 -22.82 63.06 9.80
C THR A 2 -22.90 62.24 11.09
N ASN A 3 -23.18 60.93 10.95
CA ASN A 3 -22.60 59.76 11.67
C ASN A 3 -23.65 58.77 12.22
N ARG A 4 -23.48 57.44 12.21
CA ARG A 4 -22.53 56.49 11.58
C ARG A 4 -23.18 55.11 11.78
N PHE A 5 -23.33 54.36 10.70
CA PHE A 5 -23.72 52.94 10.67
C PHE A 5 -22.74 52.14 11.55
N ARG A 6 -23.21 51.45 12.59
CA ARG A 6 -22.43 50.43 13.31
C ARG A 6 -22.84 49.05 12.80
N LEU A 7 -22.15 48.60 11.76
CA LEU A 7 -22.22 47.22 11.27
C LEU A 7 -21.36 46.34 12.17
N PHE A 8 -21.98 45.55 13.05
CA PHE A 8 -21.30 44.45 13.74
C PHE A 8 -21.14 43.31 12.74
N VAL A 9 -19.92 43.13 12.21
CA VAL A 9 -19.56 41.95 11.42
C VAL A 9 -19.29 40.81 12.39
N ALA A 10 -20.28 39.93 12.58
CA ALA A 10 -20.09 38.63 13.20
C ALA A 10 -19.44 37.71 12.15
N THR A 11 -18.14 37.45 12.28
CA THR A 11 -17.44 36.50 11.40
C THR A 11 -17.85 35.09 11.80
N ALA A 12 -18.68 34.45 10.96
CA ALA A 12 -19.02 33.04 11.06
C ALA A 12 -17.76 32.20 10.79
N LEU A 13 -17.38 31.36 11.75
CA LEU A 13 -16.34 30.35 11.57
C LEU A 13 -16.99 29.16 10.87
N THR A 14 -17.00 29.16 9.54
CA THR A 14 -17.45 28.01 8.75
C THR A 14 -16.40 26.91 8.90
N GLY A 15 -16.70 25.92 9.74
CA GLY A 15 -15.83 24.77 9.98
C GLY A 15 -15.75 23.87 8.75
N ALA A 16 -14.71 24.03 7.94
CA ALA A 16 -14.32 23.02 6.97
C ALA A 16 -13.63 21.88 7.73
N ALA A 17 -14.32 20.76 7.91
CA ALA A 17 -13.71 19.54 8.41
C ALA A 17 -12.71 19.03 7.35
N LEU A 18 -11.41 19.19 7.62
CA LEU A 18 -10.38 18.47 6.89
C LEU A 18 -10.54 16.99 7.22
N VAL A 19 -11.24 16.25 6.36
CA VAL A 19 -11.25 14.79 6.44
C VAL A 19 -9.86 14.34 6.03
N ALA A 20 -9.05 13.93 7.00
CA ALA A 20 -7.79 13.27 6.72
C ALA A 20 -8.11 11.94 6.04
N THR A 21 -7.77 11.79 4.77
CA THR A 21 -7.77 10.48 4.12
C THR A 21 -6.66 9.66 4.77
N PRO A 22 -6.94 8.45 5.30
CA PRO A 22 -5.89 7.60 5.83
C PRO A 22 -4.86 7.34 4.72
N CYS A 23 -3.57 7.45 5.05
CA CYS A 23 -2.51 6.98 4.18
C CYS A 23 -2.58 5.45 4.17
N SER A 24 -2.83 4.86 3.01
CA SER A 24 -2.86 3.41 2.84
C SER A 24 -1.48 2.81 3.15
N ALA A 25 -1.42 1.78 4.00
CA ALA A 25 -0.17 1.14 4.39
C ALA A 25 0.12 -0.06 3.48
N ALA A 26 1.36 -0.24 3.03
CA ALA A 26 1.71 -1.48 2.33
C ALA A 26 1.69 -2.66 3.31
N ARG A 27 1.24 -3.83 2.85
CA ARG A 27 1.42 -5.10 3.58
C ARG A 27 2.57 -5.88 2.96
N PHE A 28 3.21 -6.71 3.78
CA PHE A 28 4.38 -7.48 3.39
C PHE A 28 4.17 -8.95 3.68
N PHE A 29 4.59 -9.79 2.73
CA PHE A 29 4.50 -11.24 2.87
C PHE A 29 5.81 -11.87 2.47
N ASP A 30 6.39 -12.67 3.35
CA ASP A 30 7.51 -13.52 2.99
C ASP A 30 6.95 -14.76 2.29
N PHE A 31 7.51 -15.08 1.12
CA PHE A 31 7.15 -16.27 0.37
C PHE A 31 8.39 -17.15 0.20
N SER A 32 8.14 -18.45 0.10
CA SER A 32 9.13 -19.40 -0.41
C SER A 32 8.43 -20.52 -1.14
N TYR A 33 9.10 -21.06 -2.14
CA TYR A 33 8.68 -22.30 -2.76
C TYR A 33 9.86 -23.10 -3.28
N SER A 34 9.66 -24.42 -3.37
CA SER A 34 10.65 -25.34 -3.92
C SER A 34 9.98 -26.42 -4.76
N GLY A 35 10.71 -26.90 -5.76
CA GLY A 35 10.31 -28.01 -6.62
C GLY A 35 11.55 -28.68 -7.19
N LEU A 36 11.39 -29.51 -8.23
CA LEU A 36 12.50 -30.25 -8.82
C LEU A 36 13.49 -29.30 -9.53
N GLY A 37 14.60 -28.96 -8.87
CA GLY A 37 15.59 -28.02 -9.40
C GLY A 37 15.16 -26.55 -9.31
N ILE A 38 14.13 -26.26 -8.51
CA ILE A 38 13.62 -24.90 -8.28
C ILE A 38 13.65 -24.62 -6.78
N ALA A 39 14.22 -23.49 -6.40
CA ALA A 39 14.10 -22.91 -5.07
C ALA A 39 14.00 -21.39 -5.22
N ALA A 40 12.91 -20.81 -4.74
CA ALA A 40 12.73 -19.36 -4.71
C ALA A 40 12.26 -18.91 -3.33
N SER A 41 12.70 -17.73 -2.93
CA SER A 41 12.23 -17.10 -1.70
C SER A 41 12.37 -15.60 -1.81
N GLY A 42 11.54 -14.87 -1.07
CA GLY A 42 11.52 -13.43 -1.16
C GLY A 42 10.41 -12.79 -0.36
N ARG A 43 10.17 -11.52 -0.68
CA ARG A 43 9.12 -10.71 -0.07
C ARG A 43 8.26 -10.09 -1.14
N LEU A 44 6.95 -10.25 -0.98
CA LEU A 44 5.92 -9.54 -1.71
C LEU A 44 5.54 -8.28 -0.93
N THR A 45 5.42 -7.17 -1.65
CA THR A 45 4.77 -5.95 -1.16
C THR A 45 3.41 -5.86 -1.81
N THR A 46 2.37 -5.59 -1.02
CA THR A 46 1.01 -5.41 -1.52
C THR A 46 0.40 -4.09 -1.03
N ASN A 47 -0.75 -3.72 -1.59
CA ASN A 47 -1.63 -2.74 -0.97
C ASN A 47 -2.16 -3.21 0.42
N ASP A 48 -2.81 -2.33 1.19
CA ASP A 48 -3.44 -2.72 2.48
C ASP A 48 -4.78 -3.43 2.31
N THR A 49 -5.57 -2.94 1.36
CA THR A 49 -7.01 -3.22 1.33
C THR A 49 -7.33 -4.19 0.20
N PRO A 50 -7.83 -5.40 0.50
CA PRO A 50 -8.20 -6.35 -0.54
C PRO A 50 -9.30 -5.81 -1.44
N SER A 51 -9.16 -6.04 -2.74
CA SER A 51 -10.23 -5.86 -3.73
C SER A 51 -10.70 -7.23 -4.21
N ARG A 52 -12.02 -7.46 -4.16
CA ARG A 52 -12.63 -8.75 -4.53
C ARG A 52 -11.95 -9.94 -3.82
N GLY A 53 -11.61 -9.76 -2.55
CA GLY A 53 -11.01 -10.80 -1.70
C GLY A 53 -9.50 -11.03 -1.86
N ALA A 54 -8.80 -10.25 -2.69
CA ALA A 54 -7.34 -10.37 -2.83
C ALA A 54 -6.64 -9.02 -2.72
N LEU A 55 -5.43 -9.04 -2.19
CA LEU A 55 -4.48 -7.94 -2.27
C LEU A 55 -3.84 -7.91 -3.66
N THR A 56 -3.39 -6.74 -4.09
CA THR A 56 -2.59 -6.58 -5.30
C THR A 56 -1.12 -6.57 -4.91
N ILE A 57 -0.34 -7.49 -5.46
CA ILE A 57 1.11 -7.48 -5.37
C ILE A 57 1.62 -6.31 -6.23
N THR A 58 2.30 -5.37 -5.58
CA THR A 58 2.85 -4.16 -6.22
C THR A 58 4.36 -4.22 -6.38
N ASP A 59 5.04 -5.09 -5.63
CA ASP A 59 6.47 -5.31 -5.77
C ASP A 59 6.86 -6.72 -5.29
N VAL A 60 8.00 -7.21 -5.79
CA VAL A 60 8.59 -8.49 -5.38
C VAL A 60 10.11 -8.36 -5.33
N THR A 61 10.69 -8.84 -4.24
CA THR A 61 12.14 -8.95 -4.07
C THR A 61 12.49 -10.35 -3.61
N GLY A 62 13.74 -10.78 -3.82
CA GLY A 62 14.18 -12.11 -3.39
C GLY A 62 15.16 -12.73 -4.36
N GLN A 63 15.18 -14.06 -4.38
CA GLN A 63 16.08 -14.87 -5.19
C GLN A 63 15.33 -16.10 -5.73
N ARG A 64 15.70 -16.52 -6.94
CA ARG A 64 15.34 -17.83 -7.50
C ARG A 64 16.60 -18.53 -7.96
N ASN A 65 16.88 -19.73 -7.44
CA ASN A 65 18.08 -20.51 -7.70
C ASN A 65 19.39 -19.70 -7.53
N GLY A 66 19.40 -18.77 -6.57
CA GLY A 66 20.53 -17.86 -6.32
C GLY A 66 20.64 -16.65 -7.26
N ALA A 67 19.74 -16.50 -8.23
CA ALA A 67 19.64 -15.30 -9.07
C ALA A 67 18.64 -14.30 -8.49
N THR A 68 19.06 -13.03 -8.42
CA THR A 68 18.26 -11.96 -7.79
C THR A 68 17.00 -11.69 -8.58
N ILE A 69 15.86 -11.65 -7.90
CA ILE A 69 14.61 -11.14 -8.47
C ILE A 69 14.75 -9.64 -8.67
N ASP A 70 14.63 -9.19 -9.92
CA ASP A 70 14.89 -7.80 -10.31
C ASP A 70 13.64 -7.02 -10.73
N ARG A 71 12.53 -7.71 -10.96
CA ARG A 71 11.30 -7.10 -11.45
C ARG A 71 10.06 -7.91 -11.11
N LEU A 72 8.95 -7.19 -10.89
CA LEU A 72 7.58 -7.69 -11.01
C LEU A 72 7.08 -7.42 -12.43
N PHE A 73 6.50 -8.42 -13.10
CA PHE A 73 5.80 -8.19 -14.37
C PHE A 73 4.41 -7.58 -14.11
N PRO A 74 3.94 -6.64 -14.95
CA PRO A 74 2.61 -6.05 -14.79
C PRO A 74 1.49 -7.08 -14.90
N ALA A 75 0.40 -6.87 -14.15
CA ALA A 75 -0.83 -7.64 -14.36
C ALA A 75 -1.32 -7.50 -15.81
N GLY A 76 -1.78 -8.61 -16.40
CA GLY A 76 -2.12 -8.71 -17.82
C GLY A 76 -0.96 -9.12 -18.73
N THR A 77 0.25 -9.33 -18.21
CA THR A 77 1.36 -9.90 -19.00
C THR A 77 1.04 -11.34 -19.38
N THR A 78 1.09 -11.64 -20.68
CA THR A 78 0.85 -12.98 -21.22
C THR A 78 1.97 -13.95 -20.82
N VAL A 79 1.59 -15.14 -20.38
CA VAL A 79 2.54 -16.20 -19.99
C VAL A 79 2.65 -17.32 -21.02
N ASP A 80 1.65 -17.50 -21.88
CA ASP A 80 1.65 -18.55 -22.90
C ASP A 80 0.89 -18.16 -24.18
N GLU A 81 0.99 -19.03 -25.17
CA GLU A 81 0.37 -18.89 -26.49
C GLU A 81 -1.16 -18.96 -26.43
N ASP A 82 -1.73 -19.50 -25.34
CA ASP A 82 -3.17 -19.61 -25.11
C ASP A 82 -3.79 -18.31 -24.57
N GLY A 83 -2.95 -17.30 -24.30
CA GLY A 83 -3.39 -15.99 -23.83
C GLY A 83 -3.65 -15.94 -22.34
N ASN A 84 -3.17 -16.91 -21.56
CA ASN A 84 -3.19 -16.80 -20.11
C ASN A 84 -2.29 -15.64 -19.69
N THR A 85 -2.71 -14.94 -18.64
CA THR A 85 -2.01 -13.74 -18.15
C THR A 85 -1.81 -13.82 -16.64
N ILE A 86 -0.85 -13.09 -16.10
CA ILE A 86 -0.70 -12.92 -14.65
C ILE A 86 -1.68 -11.87 -14.11
N ASP A 87 -2.18 -12.05 -12.89
CA ASP A 87 -3.11 -11.09 -12.26
C ASP A 87 -2.50 -10.34 -11.06
N ASN A 88 -1.34 -10.80 -10.57
CA ASN A 88 -0.65 -10.28 -9.39
C ASN A 88 -1.55 -10.21 -8.15
N ARG A 89 -2.44 -11.19 -7.97
CA ARG A 89 -3.35 -11.26 -6.83
C ARG A 89 -2.82 -12.18 -5.73
N LEU A 90 -2.90 -11.71 -4.49
CA LEU A 90 -2.52 -12.46 -3.29
C LEU A 90 -3.71 -12.59 -2.34
N PHE A 91 -4.07 -13.82 -2.00
CA PHE A 91 -5.08 -14.14 -1.01
C PHE A 91 -4.42 -14.39 0.36
N THR A 92 -5.09 -13.99 1.44
CA THR A 92 -4.58 -14.16 2.82
C THR A 92 -4.98 -15.50 3.44
N SER A 93 -5.67 -16.36 2.69
CA SER A 93 -6.06 -17.72 3.06
C SER A 93 -5.76 -18.65 1.90
N MET A 94 -5.48 -19.93 2.19
CA MET A 94 -5.22 -20.91 1.14
C MET A 94 -6.47 -21.13 0.25
N PRO A 95 -6.30 -21.31 -1.07
CA PRO A 95 -5.06 -21.13 -1.82
C PRO A 95 -4.65 -19.64 -1.89
N PHE A 96 -3.35 -19.37 -1.70
CA PHE A 96 -2.82 -18.02 -1.59
C PHE A 96 -2.68 -17.30 -2.94
N LEU A 97 -2.63 -18.05 -4.04
CA LEU A 97 -2.50 -17.54 -5.40
C LEU A 97 -3.72 -17.96 -6.23
N SER A 98 -4.04 -17.17 -7.26
CA SER A 98 -5.03 -17.56 -8.27
C SER A 98 -4.40 -18.50 -9.31
N PHE A 99 -5.22 -18.95 -10.26
CA PHE A 99 -4.76 -19.64 -11.46
C PHE A 99 -3.85 -18.78 -12.35
N ASN A 100 -3.97 -17.45 -12.25
CA ASN A 100 -3.15 -16.50 -13.01
C ASN A 100 -1.86 -16.14 -12.25
N GLY A 101 -1.90 -16.16 -10.92
CA GLY A 101 -0.74 -15.94 -10.07
C GLY A 101 -0.03 -14.60 -10.31
N PHE A 102 1.24 -14.54 -9.93
CA PHE A 102 2.10 -13.37 -10.17
C PHE A 102 3.33 -13.76 -10.99
N GLY A 103 3.91 -12.81 -11.72
CA GLY A 103 5.08 -13.05 -12.56
C GLY A 103 6.26 -12.19 -12.14
N PHE A 104 7.46 -12.77 -12.07
CA PHE A 104 8.68 -12.03 -11.77
C PHE A 104 9.84 -12.43 -12.68
N GLY A 105 10.81 -11.54 -12.83
CA GLY A 105 12.05 -11.79 -13.56
C GLY A 105 13.25 -11.86 -12.63
N THR A 106 14.37 -12.41 -13.14
CA THR A 106 15.64 -12.43 -12.41
C THR A 106 16.74 -11.78 -13.22
N VAL A 107 17.74 -11.21 -12.53
CA VAL A 107 18.96 -10.68 -13.15
C VAL A 107 19.59 -11.72 -14.08
N GLY A 108 19.92 -11.30 -15.30
CA GLY A 108 20.59 -12.15 -16.29
C GLY A 108 19.68 -13.13 -17.04
N SER A 109 18.36 -13.00 -16.90
CA SER A 109 17.36 -13.79 -17.63
C SER A 109 16.24 -12.89 -18.17
N ASP A 110 15.74 -13.22 -19.37
CA ASP A 110 14.51 -12.62 -19.92
C ASP A 110 13.27 -13.46 -19.60
N ALA A 111 13.43 -14.55 -18.85
CA ALA A 111 12.33 -15.41 -18.45
C ALA A 111 11.43 -14.73 -17.41
N LEU A 112 10.13 -14.98 -17.55
CA LEU A 112 9.10 -14.74 -16.57
C LEU A 112 8.85 -16.04 -15.81
N PHE A 113 9.00 -15.99 -14.49
CA PHE A 113 8.66 -17.07 -13.57
C PHE A 113 7.32 -16.76 -12.91
N ASN A 114 6.35 -17.64 -13.09
CA ASN A 114 4.97 -17.45 -12.64
C ASN A 114 4.57 -18.56 -11.68
N PRO A 115 4.74 -18.37 -10.36
CA PRO A 115 4.05 -19.18 -9.37
C PRO A 115 2.54 -18.90 -9.40
N PHE A 116 1.73 -19.96 -9.42
CA PHE A 116 0.26 -19.92 -9.46
C PHE A 116 -0.34 -21.17 -8.77
N PHE A 117 -1.64 -21.17 -8.55
CA PHE A 117 -2.37 -22.32 -8.02
C PHE A 117 -3.31 -22.91 -9.07
N ALA A 118 -3.10 -24.17 -9.43
CA ALA A 118 -3.91 -24.89 -10.40
C ALA A 118 -4.62 -26.07 -9.74
N GLU A 119 -5.95 -26.03 -9.76
CA GLU A 119 -6.83 -27.07 -9.24
C GLU A 119 -6.59 -27.41 -7.76
N THR A 120 -5.57 -28.23 -7.49
CA THR A 120 -5.21 -28.74 -6.16
C THR A 120 -3.78 -28.43 -5.74
N GLU A 121 -2.93 -27.93 -6.63
CA GLU A 121 -1.49 -27.83 -6.40
C GLU A 121 -0.94 -26.46 -6.82
N TYR A 122 0.16 -26.04 -6.19
CA TYR A 122 0.92 -24.89 -6.66
C TYR A 122 1.89 -25.33 -7.74
N GLN A 123 2.07 -24.48 -8.75
CA GLN A 123 2.98 -24.71 -9.85
C GLN A 123 3.79 -23.45 -10.14
N GLU A 124 4.99 -23.60 -10.69
CA GLU A 124 5.72 -22.53 -11.37
C GLU A 124 5.67 -22.78 -12.87
N PHE A 125 5.08 -21.83 -13.60
CA PHE A 125 5.19 -21.75 -15.05
C PHE A 125 6.37 -20.86 -15.41
N VAL A 126 7.09 -21.22 -16.48
CA VAL A 126 8.17 -20.39 -17.01
C VAL A 126 7.83 -20.01 -18.44
N SER A 127 7.98 -18.72 -18.74
CA SER A 127 7.69 -18.14 -20.04
C SER A 127 8.84 -17.27 -20.54
N ILE A 128 9.05 -17.21 -21.84
CA ILE A 128 9.96 -16.25 -22.48
C ILE A 128 9.17 -15.56 -23.59
N ASN A 129 9.03 -14.24 -23.50
CA ASN A 129 8.28 -13.43 -24.47
C ASN A 129 6.84 -13.93 -24.73
N GLY A 130 6.16 -14.43 -23.69
CA GLY A 130 4.79 -14.93 -23.79
C GLY A 130 4.67 -16.33 -24.39
N VAL A 131 5.78 -17.07 -24.51
CA VAL A 131 5.81 -18.47 -24.95
C VAL A 131 6.11 -19.35 -23.75
N GLY A 132 5.25 -20.33 -23.50
CA GLY A 132 5.42 -21.28 -22.41
C GLY A 132 6.57 -22.24 -22.66
N ILE A 133 7.48 -22.38 -21.68
CA ILE A 133 8.65 -23.25 -21.82
C ILE A 133 8.67 -24.42 -20.82
N ALA A 134 8.07 -24.25 -19.65
CA ALA A 134 8.00 -25.30 -18.63
C ALA A 134 6.88 -25.03 -17.63
N SER A 135 6.33 -26.11 -17.05
CA SER A 135 5.49 -26.05 -15.85
C SER A 135 5.94 -27.15 -14.88
N GLN A 136 6.06 -26.82 -13.60
CA GLN A 136 6.44 -27.78 -12.56
C GLN A 136 5.67 -27.54 -11.27
N ILE A 137 5.34 -28.63 -10.57
CA ILE A 137 4.74 -28.57 -9.23
C ILE A 137 5.76 -28.02 -8.24
N ILE A 138 5.29 -27.15 -7.35
CA ILE A 138 6.09 -26.53 -6.30
C ILE A 138 5.37 -26.60 -4.95
N ASP A 139 6.14 -26.67 -3.87
CA ASP A 139 5.65 -26.52 -2.51
C ASP A 139 5.68 -25.05 -2.11
N PHE A 140 4.56 -24.34 -2.22
CA PHE A 140 4.47 -22.91 -1.92
C PHE A 140 4.05 -22.62 -0.48
N SER A 141 4.76 -21.68 0.16
CA SER A 141 4.45 -21.19 1.50
C SER A 141 4.43 -19.66 1.54
N LEU A 142 3.53 -19.10 2.36
CA LEU A 142 3.36 -17.67 2.55
C LEU A 142 3.23 -17.35 4.04
N ALA A 143 3.90 -16.30 4.49
CA ALA A 143 3.77 -15.75 5.84
C ALA A 143 3.61 -14.23 5.79
N GLU A 144 2.56 -13.70 6.42
CA GLU A 144 2.40 -12.26 6.54
C GLU A 144 3.38 -11.69 7.58
N VAL A 145 4.04 -10.59 7.21
CA VAL A 145 4.97 -9.86 8.06
C VAL A 145 4.25 -8.63 8.60
N SER A 146 3.95 -8.64 9.90
CA SER A 146 3.38 -7.48 10.58
C SER A 146 4.46 -6.46 10.90
N VAL A 147 4.38 -5.29 10.27
CA VAL A 147 5.26 -4.15 10.56
C VAL A 147 4.46 -3.14 11.36
N SER A 148 4.79 -2.96 12.65
CA SER A 148 4.20 -1.89 13.44
C SER A 148 4.84 -0.57 13.03
N SER A 149 4.10 0.28 12.31
CA SER A 149 4.57 1.64 12.06
C SER A 149 4.44 2.47 13.35
N ALA A 150 5.57 2.80 13.97
CA ALA A 150 5.62 3.67 15.16
C ALA A 150 5.43 5.16 14.83
N VAL A 151 5.14 5.50 13.57
CA VAL A 151 5.04 6.89 13.11
C VAL A 151 3.58 7.34 13.23
N PRO A 152 3.28 8.41 13.98
CA PRO A 152 1.95 8.98 14.01
C PRO A 152 1.55 9.40 12.60
N GLU A 153 0.35 9.00 12.16
CA GLU A 153 -0.16 9.32 10.84
C GLU A 153 -0.10 10.83 10.57
N PRO A 154 0.12 11.30 9.32
CA PRO A 154 0.18 12.73 9.00
C PRO A 154 -1.05 13.53 9.50
N GLY A 155 -2.22 12.89 9.57
CA GLY A 155 -3.43 13.45 10.19
C GLY A 155 -3.29 13.71 11.69
N ALA A 156 -2.59 12.85 12.43
CA ALA A 156 -2.33 13.06 13.85
C ALA A 156 -1.45 14.30 14.09
N TRP A 157 -0.44 14.53 13.23
CA TRP A 157 0.37 15.76 13.27
C TRP A 157 -0.47 16.98 12.94
N ALA A 158 -1.32 16.91 11.92
CA ALA A 158 -2.21 18.00 11.57
C ALA A 158 -3.17 18.33 12.73
N MET A 159 -3.78 17.33 13.37
CA MET A 159 -4.69 17.52 14.52
C MET A 159 -3.97 18.08 15.75
N MET A 160 -2.73 17.64 16.02
CA MET A 160 -1.91 18.24 17.08
C MET A 160 -1.60 19.70 16.78
N LEU A 161 -1.14 20.01 15.56
CA LEU A 161 -0.84 21.39 15.15
C LEU A 161 -2.08 22.30 15.19
N VAL A 162 -3.24 21.79 14.77
CA VAL A 162 -4.52 22.50 14.89
C VAL A 162 -4.87 22.71 16.37
N GLY A 163 -4.75 21.68 17.21
CA GLY A 163 -5.00 21.79 18.65
C GLY A 163 -4.10 22.82 19.33
N PHE A 164 -2.79 22.75 19.09
CA PHE A 164 -1.82 23.71 19.63
C PHE A 164 -2.02 25.12 19.05
N GLY A 165 -2.33 25.24 17.76
CA GLY A 165 -2.64 26.51 17.10
C GLY A 165 -3.87 27.18 17.68
N ALA A 166 -4.93 26.41 17.95
CA ALA A 166 -6.16 26.91 18.57
C ALA A 166 -5.92 27.43 20.00
N VAL A 167 -5.16 26.68 20.82
CA VAL A 167 -4.79 27.10 22.18
C VAL A 167 -3.95 28.38 22.14
N GLY A 168 -2.91 28.42 21.30
CA GLY A 168 -2.06 29.60 21.14
C GLY A 168 -2.84 30.84 20.67
N PHE A 169 -3.79 30.65 19.74
CA PHE A 169 -4.68 31.72 19.29
C PHE A 169 -5.57 32.25 20.42
N ALA A 170 -6.14 31.37 21.24
CA ALA A 170 -6.96 31.76 22.38
C ALA A 170 -6.18 32.59 23.41
N MET A 171 -4.93 32.21 23.70
CA MET A 171 -4.06 32.96 24.63
C MET A 171 -3.71 34.36 24.12
N ARG A 172 -3.50 34.52 22.80
CA ARG A 172 -3.16 35.81 22.19
C ARG A 172 -4.32 36.80 22.14
N ARG A 173 -5.57 36.32 22.28
CA ARG A 173 -6.78 37.14 22.15
C ARG A 173 -7.16 37.93 23.41
N ARG A 174 -6.28 38.00 24.42
CA ARG A 174 -6.53 38.76 25.66
C ARG A 174 -6.82 40.25 25.34
N PRO A 175 -7.99 40.80 25.70
CA PRO A 175 -8.31 42.20 25.45
C PRO A 175 -7.50 43.10 26.40
N ASN A 176 -6.89 44.16 25.86
CA ASN A 176 -6.33 45.23 26.68
C ASN A 176 -7.46 45.85 27.51
N THR A 177 -7.42 45.60 28.82
CA THR A 177 -8.38 46.17 29.75
C THR A 177 -7.97 47.62 29.97
N THR A 178 -8.65 48.55 29.29
CA THR A 178 -8.45 49.98 29.51
C THR A 178 -8.96 50.31 30.91
N VAL A 179 -8.04 50.41 31.88
CA VAL A 179 -8.36 50.85 33.24
C VAL A 179 -8.71 52.34 33.17
N SER A 180 -9.97 52.69 33.43
CA SER A 180 -10.36 54.09 33.65
C SER A 180 -10.38 54.37 35.16
N VAL A 181 -9.60 55.37 35.58
CA VAL A 181 -9.58 55.85 36.97
C VAL A 181 -10.36 57.16 36.98
N ARG A 182 -11.37 57.26 37.84
CA ARG A 182 -12.20 58.46 38.01
C ARG A 182 -11.79 59.13 39.32
N PHE A 183 -11.25 60.34 39.24
CA PHE A 183 -10.95 61.14 40.42
C PHE A 183 -12.20 61.91 40.87
N ALA A 184 -12.33 62.06 42.20
CA ALA A 184 -13.39 62.78 42.88
C ALA A 184 -12.94 64.21 43.22
#